data_AF-A0A6A6W082-F1
#
_entry.id   AF-A0A6A6W082-F1
#
_cell.length_a   1.000
_cell.length_b   1.000
_cell.length_c   1.000
_cell.angle_alpha   90.00
_cell.angle_beta   90.00
_cell.angle_gamma   90.00
#
_symmetry.space_group_name_H-M   'P 1'
#
loop_
_entity.id
_entity.type
_entity.pdbx_description
1 polymer ?
#
loop_
_entity_poly.entity_id
_entity_poly.type
_entity_poly.pdbx_seq_one_letter_code
_entity_poly.pdbx_strand_id
1 'polypeptide(L)'
;MRSLSLVALILASNTLATSPSNSTGWKVAKLQALGLARLSTHVDKNGYYSEECTLENVSLRREWGTLTDSEKKGYIAAVKCLSKLPPLTPTSLETGVRSRYDDFVLTHINQTLNIHGTGNFFAWHRYYIWTYEQALRNECGYTGYQPYMDWGKYAMDPENSPIFDGSATSMGSNGAFIAHDAVGIPSNASPSISIPTGNGGGCMTNGPFVDFPVNLGPCLPSLSYVEPNPRADCLGYNPRCIRRDISQWTSSRWTKDSDIADVIENYPDPTAWTYRFQGDFPAGYMGVHTAGHFTWGGDPGGDIFTSPADPVFFLHHAQVDRVYWIWQNQNVDARTFAVGATITINNTPPSRNASLDDTIDIGVNAGPITLRDAGSTIGNTPFCYIYL
;
A
#
# COMPACT_ATOMS: atom_id res chain seq x y z
N MET A 1 -8.44 -14.94 30.67
CA MET A 1 -9.10 -16.16 30.12
C MET A 1 -10.06 -15.87 28.95
N ARG A 2 -10.53 -14.63 28.72
CA ARG A 2 -11.38 -14.29 27.55
C ARG A 2 -10.60 -13.88 26.29
N SER A 3 -9.44 -13.20 26.42
CA SER A 3 -8.56 -12.81 25.30
C SER A 3 -8.01 -14.00 24.49
N LEU A 4 -7.77 -15.15 25.14
CA LEU A 4 -7.40 -16.40 24.46
C LEU A 4 -8.48 -16.92 23.51
N SER A 5 -9.75 -16.56 23.70
CA SER A 5 -10.86 -17.12 22.92
C SER A 5 -10.96 -16.51 21.51
N LEU A 6 -10.65 -15.21 21.35
CA LEU A 6 -10.62 -14.56 20.03
C LEU A 6 -9.36 -14.94 19.24
N VAL A 7 -8.19 -14.98 19.91
CA VAL A 7 -6.95 -15.48 19.31
C VAL A 7 -7.10 -16.95 18.89
N ALA A 8 -7.77 -17.78 19.69
CA ALA A 8 -8.08 -19.16 19.33
C ALA A 8 -9.08 -19.25 18.16
N LEU A 9 -10.09 -18.38 18.06
CA LEU A 9 -10.99 -18.34 16.91
C LEU A 9 -10.27 -17.92 15.62
N ILE A 10 -9.40 -16.90 15.68
CA ILE A 10 -8.60 -16.40 14.55
C ILE A 10 -7.56 -17.45 14.10
N LEU A 11 -6.91 -18.12 15.05
CA LEU A 11 -6.01 -19.24 14.75
C LEU A 11 -6.77 -20.45 14.20
N ALA A 12 -7.98 -20.75 14.71
CA ALA A 12 -8.80 -21.86 14.23
C ALA A 12 -9.35 -21.60 12.82
N SER A 13 -9.74 -20.37 12.47
CA SER A 13 -10.17 -20.03 11.10
C SER A 13 -9.05 -20.17 10.07
N ASN A 14 -7.78 -20.01 10.47
CA ASN A 14 -6.63 -20.26 9.61
C ASN A 14 -6.28 -21.74 9.43
N THR A 15 -6.87 -22.65 10.23
CA THR A 15 -6.66 -24.10 10.09
C THR A 15 -7.69 -24.80 9.17
N LEU A 16 -8.72 -24.09 8.71
CA LEU A 16 -9.82 -24.68 7.92
C LEU A 16 -9.72 -24.40 6.40
N ALA A 17 -8.61 -23.83 5.91
CA ALA A 17 -8.31 -23.85 4.49
C ALA A 17 -7.70 -25.21 4.11
N THR A 18 -8.40 -25.93 3.24
CA THR A 18 -8.26 -27.34 2.90
C THR A 18 -6.95 -27.75 2.21
N SER A 19 -6.38 -28.86 2.72
CA SER A 19 -5.52 -29.90 2.11
C SER A 19 -4.11 -29.58 1.59
N PRO A 20 -3.11 -30.44 1.85
CA PRO A 20 -1.70 -30.19 1.55
C PRO A 20 -1.31 -30.71 0.16
N SER A 21 -0.79 -29.82 -0.68
CA SER A 21 0.20 -30.21 -1.69
C SER A 21 1.38 -29.23 -1.64
N ASN A 22 2.57 -29.78 -1.38
CA ASN A 22 3.90 -29.16 -1.41
C ASN A 22 4.10 -27.85 -0.61
N SER A 23 4.50 -28.00 0.66
CA SER A 23 4.74 -26.95 1.65
C SER A 23 5.87 -25.95 1.32
N THR A 24 5.57 -24.92 0.53
CA THR A 24 6.42 -23.71 0.40
C THR A 24 5.71 -22.36 0.61
N GLY A 25 4.41 -22.31 0.95
CA GLY A 25 3.64 -21.04 0.93
C GLY A 25 2.82 -20.68 2.17
N TRP A 26 3.44 -20.61 3.36
CA TRP A 26 2.74 -20.19 4.59
C TRP A 26 3.65 -19.45 5.60
N LYS A 27 4.82 -18.95 5.17
CA LYS A 27 5.78 -18.33 6.10
C LYS A 27 5.20 -17.03 6.67
N VAL A 28 4.65 -16.15 5.84
CA VAL A 28 4.07 -14.88 6.29
C VAL A 28 2.87 -15.11 7.20
N ALA A 29 2.01 -16.09 6.87
CA ALA A 29 0.87 -16.46 7.72
C ALA A 29 1.31 -16.94 9.12
N LYS A 30 2.38 -17.73 9.21
CA LYS A 30 2.96 -18.15 10.51
C LYS A 30 3.53 -16.97 11.29
N LEU A 31 4.26 -16.07 10.62
CA LEU A 31 4.82 -14.87 11.25
C LEU A 31 3.72 -13.93 11.76
N GLN A 32 2.64 -13.77 11.00
CA GLN A 32 1.46 -13.01 11.42
C GLN A 32 0.78 -13.64 12.64
N ALA A 33 0.53 -14.95 12.63
CA ALA A 33 -0.07 -15.65 13.76
C ALA A 33 0.77 -15.52 15.04
N LEU A 34 2.09 -15.66 14.91
CA LEU A 34 3.03 -15.46 16.00
C LEU A 34 3.05 -14.00 16.48
N GLY A 35 3.00 -13.04 15.56
CA GLY A 35 2.90 -11.62 15.86
C GLY A 35 1.64 -11.29 16.66
N LEU A 36 0.48 -11.80 16.23
CA LEU A 36 -0.78 -11.60 16.94
C LEU A 36 -0.74 -12.19 18.36
N ALA A 37 -0.17 -13.38 18.53
CA ALA A 37 0.00 -13.99 19.85
C ALA A 37 0.93 -13.17 20.77
N ARG A 38 2.00 -12.60 20.21
CA ARG A 38 2.92 -11.70 20.92
C ARG A 38 2.24 -10.39 21.30
N LEU A 39 1.44 -9.80 20.41
CA LEU A 39 0.64 -8.61 20.69
C LEU A 39 -0.36 -8.86 21.82
N SER A 40 -1.11 -9.97 21.76
CA SER A 40 -2.04 -10.38 22.82
C SER A 40 -1.32 -10.51 24.17
N THR A 41 -0.17 -11.18 24.18
CA THR A 41 0.63 -11.35 25.41
C THR A 41 1.13 -10.00 25.94
N HIS A 42 1.55 -9.11 25.05
CA HIS A 42 2.02 -7.77 25.41
C HIS A 42 0.89 -6.94 26.04
N VAL A 43 -0.31 -6.89 25.45
CA VAL A 43 -1.42 -6.13 26.01
C VAL A 43 -1.98 -6.76 27.29
N ASP A 44 -2.00 -8.09 27.40
CA ASP A 44 -2.39 -8.78 28.64
C ASP A 44 -1.41 -8.45 29.80
N LYS A 45 -0.12 -8.23 29.48
CA LYS A 45 0.92 -7.93 30.47
C LYS A 45 1.01 -6.44 30.83
N ASN A 46 0.95 -5.56 29.83
CA ASN A 46 1.26 -4.13 29.98
C ASN A 46 0.01 -3.24 29.95
N GLY A 47 -1.17 -3.80 29.67
CA GLY A 47 -2.39 -3.05 29.39
C GLY A 47 -2.48 -2.64 27.92
N TYR A 48 -3.65 -2.12 27.55
CA TYR A 48 -3.86 -1.51 26.24
C TYR A 48 -3.26 -0.10 26.19
N TYR A 49 -2.84 0.31 24.99
CA TYR A 49 -2.40 1.69 24.74
C TYR A 49 -3.53 2.70 24.93
N SER A 50 -4.78 2.27 24.71
CA SER A 50 -6.01 3.04 24.96
C SER A 50 -7.11 2.09 25.43
N GLU A 51 -7.95 2.53 26.36
CA GLU A 51 -9.12 1.76 26.82
C GLU A 51 -10.22 1.67 25.74
N GLU A 52 -10.21 2.58 24.75
CA GLU A 52 -11.21 2.61 23.67
C GLU A 52 -10.88 1.60 22.56
N CYS A 53 -9.62 1.17 22.45
CA CYS A 53 -9.19 0.20 21.44
C CYS A 53 -8.63 -1.07 22.08
N THR A 54 -9.40 -2.15 21.99
CA THR A 54 -9.09 -3.45 22.57
C THR A 54 -9.10 -4.55 21.52
N LEU A 55 -8.45 -5.69 21.79
CA LEU A 55 -8.50 -6.82 20.86
C LEU A 55 -9.93 -7.36 20.67
N GLU A 56 -10.90 -6.99 21.51
CA GLU A 56 -12.31 -7.38 21.39
C GLU A 56 -13.11 -6.49 20.43
N ASN A 57 -12.68 -5.24 20.20
CA ASN A 57 -13.41 -4.26 19.38
C ASN A 57 -12.62 -3.69 18.19
N VAL A 58 -11.37 -4.14 17.99
CA VAL A 58 -10.56 -3.76 16.84
C VAL A 58 -11.24 -4.08 15.51
N SER A 59 -11.07 -3.18 14.55
CA SER A 59 -11.49 -3.41 13.17
C SER A 59 -10.57 -4.42 12.48
N LEU A 60 -11.10 -5.17 11.52
CA LEU A 60 -10.36 -6.25 10.85
C LEU A 60 -10.11 -5.89 9.39
N ARG A 61 -8.83 -5.72 9.02
CA ARG A 61 -8.40 -5.59 7.62
C ARG A 61 -8.09 -6.98 7.06
N ARG A 62 -8.71 -7.31 5.94
CA ARG A 62 -8.73 -8.66 5.36
C ARG A 62 -8.18 -8.67 3.94
N GLU A 63 -7.63 -9.83 3.54
CA GLU A 63 -7.13 -10.04 2.19
C GLU A 63 -8.29 -9.97 1.17
N TRP A 64 -8.07 -9.26 0.05
CA TRP A 64 -9.10 -9.03 -0.99
C TRP A 64 -9.79 -10.32 -1.45
N GLY A 65 -9.03 -11.37 -1.73
CA GLY A 65 -9.53 -12.68 -2.15
C GLY A 65 -10.45 -13.36 -1.13
N THR A 66 -10.39 -12.99 0.16
CA THR A 66 -11.26 -13.53 1.22
C THR A 66 -12.57 -12.78 1.39
N LEU A 67 -12.71 -11.61 0.77
CA LEU A 67 -13.95 -10.85 0.77
C LEU A 67 -14.99 -11.50 -0.16
N THR A 68 -16.25 -11.45 0.27
CA THR A 68 -17.39 -11.80 -0.57
C THR A 68 -17.55 -10.82 -1.73
N ASP A 69 -18.25 -11.23 -2.79
CA ASP A 69 -18.55 -10.36 -3.93
C ASP A 69 -19.28 -9.08 -3.53
N SER A 70 -20.16 -9.16 -2.52
CA SER A 70 -20.88 -7.98 -2.01
C SER A 70 -19.93 -7.00 -1.32
N GLU A 71 -19.02 -7.51 -0.48
CA GLU A 71 -18.01 -6.67 0.20
C GLU A 71 -17.07 -6.00 -0.81
N LYS A 72 -16.60 -6.75 -1.82
CA LYS A 72 -15.76 -6.20 -2.91
C LYS A 72 -16.50 -5.10 -3.67
N LYS A 73 -17.76 -5.35 -4.07
CA LYS A 73 -18.59 -4.35 -4.76
C LYS A 73 -18.84 -3.11 -3.90
N GLY A 74 -19.02 -3.28 -2.59
CA GLY A 74 -19.15 -2.17 -1.63
C GLY A 74 -17.92 -1.27 -1.61
N TYR A 75 -16.72 -1.86 -1.56
CA TYR A 75 -15.46 -1.12 -1.65
C TYR A 75 -15.34 -0.39 -2.98
N ILE A 76 -15.53 -1.10 -4.11
CA ILE A 76 -15.47 -0.54 -5.47
C ILE A 76 -16.42 0.65 -5.63
N ALA A 77 -17.66 0.51 -5.15
CA ALA A 77 -18.66 1.58 -5.21
C ALA A 77 -18.21 2.82 -4.42
N ALA A 78 -17.63 2.64 -3.24
CA ALA A 78 -17.12 3.74 -2.42
C ALA A 78 -15.95 4.47 -3.09
N VAL A 79 -14.99 3.74 -3.69
CA VAL A 79 -13.88 4.35 -4.43
C VAL A 79 -14.39 5.20 -5.59
N LYS A 80 -15.34 4.67 -6.37
CA LYS A 80 -15.99 5.40 -7.48
C LYS A 80 -16.83 6.59 -7.01
N CYS A 81 -17.36 6.54 -5.80
CA CYS A 81 -18.04 7.69 -5.20
C CYS A 81 -17.02 8.78 -4.89
N LEU A 82 -15.88 8.45 -4.27
CA LEU A 82 -14.85 9.43 -3.89
C LEU A 82 -14.26 10.15 -5.11
N SER A 83 -14.15 9.48 -6.27
CA SER A 83 -13.71 10.12 -7.52
C SER A 83 -14.77 11.04 -8.18
N LYS A 84 -15.98 11.10 -7.63
CA LYS A 84 -17.07 11.97 -8.11
C LYS A 84 -17.42 13.10 -7.15
N LEU A 85 -17.05 12.99 -5.88
CA LEU A 85 -17.27 14.04 -4.90
C LEU A 85 -16.40 15.26 -5.19
N PRO A 86 -16.88 16.50 -4.94
CA PRO A 86 -16.11 17.71 -5.18
C PRO A 86 -14.87 17.78 -4.26
N PRO A 87 -13.71 18.25 -4.76
CA PRO A 87 -12.49 18.28 -3.98
C PRO A 87 -12.56 19.27 -2.80
N LEU A 88 -11.76 19.02 -1.77
CA LEU A 88 -11.49 19.97 -0.70
C LEU A 88 -10.45 21.01 -1.14
N THR A 89 -9.46 20.62 -1.95
CA THR A 89 -8.50 21.58 -2.50
C THR A 89 -9.22 22.53 -3.46
N PRO A 90 -9.13 23.86 -3.27
CA PRO A 90 -9.72 24.81 -4.20
C PRO A 90 -9.12 24.65 -5.60
N THR A 91 -9.97 24.43 -6.60
CA THR A 91 -9.55 24.25 -8.00
C THR A 91 -8.93 25.51 -8.63
N SER A 92 -9.11 26.67 -7.99
CA SER A 92 -8.41 27.91 -8.31
C SER A 92 -6.94 27.89 -7.90
N LEU A 93 -6.58 27.09 -6.90
CA LEU A 93 -5.19 26.90 -6.45
C LEU A 93 -4.55 25.76 -7.24
N GLU A 94 -5.23 24.61 -7.32
CA GLU A 94 -4.73 23.47 -8.07
C GLU A 94 -5.65 23.07 -9.21
N THR A 95 -5.30 23.56 -10.40
CA THR A 95 -6.09 23.42 -11.62
C THR A 95 -6.26 21.97 -12.08
N GLY A 96 -5.44 21.03 -11.63
CA GLY A 96 -5.54 19.61 -11.99
C GLY A 96 -6.53 18.81 -11.15
N VAL A 97 -6.83 19.25 -9.93
CA VAL A 97 -7.72 18.55 -9.00
C VAL A 97 -9.17 18.66 -9.48
N ARG A 98 -9.90 17.53 -9.54
CA ARG A 98 -11.31 17.48 -9.93
C ARG A 98 -12.22 16.77 -8.95
N SER A 99 -11.66 15.99 -8.04
CA SER A 99 -12.42 15.14 -7.12
C SER A 99 -11.79 15.03 -5.74
N ARG A 100 -12.57 14.56 -4.76
CA ARG A 100 -12.04 14.17 -3.44
C ARG A 100 -10.92 13.14 -3.54
N TYR A 101 -11.01 12.23 -4.51
CA TYR A 101 -9.95 11.26 -4.76
C TYR A 101 -8.63 11.94 -5.19
N ASP A 102 -8.72 12.99 -6.02
CA ASP A 102 -7.54 13.74 -6.47
C ASP A 102 -6.84 14.50 -5.32
N ASP A 103 -7.54 14.83 -4.22
CA ASP A 103 -6.90 15.46 -3.05
C ASP A 103 -5.91 14.50 -2.36
N PHE A 104 -6.16 13.19 -2.41
CA PHE A 104 -5.22 12.18 -1.92
C PHE A 104 -4.01 12.09 -2.87
N VAL A 105 -4.27 11.98 -4.19
CA VAL A 105 -3.23 11.95 -5.21
C VAL A 105 -2.32 13.18 -5.14
N LEU A 106 -2.88 14.39 -5.01
CA LEU A 106 -2.16 15.64 -4.86
C LEU A 106 -1.24 15.62 -3.62
N THR A 107 -1.75 15.15 -2.49
CA THR A 107 -0.98 15.09 -1.23
C THR A 107 0.24 14.20 -1.40
N HIS A 108 0.08 13.04 -2.04
CA HIS A 108 1.20 12.14 -2.30
C HIS A 108 2.22 12.74 -3.27
N ILE A 109 1.79 13.37 -4.37
CA ILE A 109 2.68 14.08 -5.30
C ILE A 109 3.52 15.12 -4.55
N ASN A 110 2.87 15.99 -3.77
CA ASN A 110 3.53 17.08 -3.05
C ASN A 110 4.53 16.60 -1.99
N GLN A 111 4.30 15.44 -1.39
CA GLN A 111 5.10 14.94 -0.28
C GLN A 111 6.09 13.83 -0.67
N THR A 112 6.05 13.33 -1.92
CA THR A 112 6.80 12.14 -2.39
C THR A 112 8.27 12.09 -1.96
N LEU A 113 8.99 13.21 -2.05
CA LEU A 113 10.42 13.29 -1.72
C LEU A 113 10.75 13.25 -0.21
N ASN A 114 9.73 13.32 0.65
CA ASN A 114 9.87 13.32 2.11
C ASN A 114 9.11 12.16 2.78
N ILE A 115 8.52 11.25 1.99
CA ILE A 115 7.74 10.10 2.47
C ILE A 115 8.24 8.76 1.94
N HIS A 116 9.22 8.75 1.03
CA HIS A 116 9.88 7.55 0.51
C HIS A 116 11.37 7.59 0.84
N GLY A 117 11.97 6.43 1.11
CA GLY A 117 13.37 6.32 1.53
C GLY A 117 13.66 7.06 2.85
N THR A 118 12.62 7.28 3.67
CA THR A 118 12.63 8.13 4.85
C THR A 118 12.13 7.37 6.08
N GLY A 119 12.43 7.89 7.27
CA GLY A 119 12.04 7.26 8.54
C GLY A 119 10.54 7.30 8.85
N ASN A 120 9.80 8.20 8.21
CA ASN A 120 8.35 8.30 8.32
C ASN A 120 7.61 7.41 7.29
N PHE A 121 8.28 6.72 6.37
CA PHE A 121 7.65 5.99 5.25
C PHE A 121 6.46 5.13 5.71
N PHE A 122 6.65 4.23 6.67
CA PHE A 122 5.60 3.32 7.11
C PHE A 122 4.47 4.04 7.86
N ALA A 123 4.81 4.93 8.79
CA ALA A 123 3.85 5.66 9.61
C ALA A 123 3.00 6.63 8.76
N TRP A 124 3.61 7.31 7.79
CA TRP A 124 2.92 8.20 6.87
C TRP A 124 1.95 7.41 5.99
N HIS A 125 2.39 6.31 5.36
CA HIS A 125 1.52 5.51 4.49
C HIS A 125 0.41 4.80 5.29
N ARG A 126 0.67 4.38 6.54
CA ARG A 126 -0.35 3.91 7.48
C ARG A 126 -1.44 4.96 7.70
N TYR A 127 -1.04 6.20 8.01
CA TYR A 127 -1.98 7.29 8.23
C TYR A 127 -2.73 7.69 6.95
N TYR A 128 -2.06 7.66 5.81
CA TYR A 128 -2.61 7.93 4.50
C TYR A 128 -3.74 6.95 4.13
N ILE A 129 -3.51 5.64 4.22
CA ILE A 129 -4.55 4.65 3.89
C ILE A 129 -5.67 4.60 4.94
N TRP A 130 -5.38 4.91 6.21
CA TRP A 130 -6.41 5.03 7.23
C TRP A 130 -7.31 6.24 6.96
N THR A 131 -6.73 7.38 6.57
CA THR A 131 -7.47 8.60 6.21
C THR A 131 -8.35 8.36 4.98
N TYR A 132 -7.81 7.66 3.98
CA TYR A 132 -8.57 7.22 2.82
C TYR A 132 -9.74 6.30 3.19
N GLU A 133 -9.49 5.31 4.06
CA GLU A 133 -10.55 4.43 4.59
C GLU A 133 -11.65 5.26 5.28
N GLN A 134 -11.29 6.26 6.09
CA GLN A 134 -12.27 7.13 6.74
C GLN A 134 -13.08 7.95 5.73
N ALA A 135 -12.46 8.46 4.66
CA ALA A 135 -13.18 9.15 3.59
C ALA A 135 -14.18 8.22 2.90
N LEU A 136 -13.78 6.98 2.58
CA LEU A 136 -14.70 5.99 1.99
C LEU A 136 -15.90 5.71 2.91
N ARG A 137 -15.65 5.57 4.21
CA ARG A 137 -16.69 5.24 5.20
C ARG A 137 -17.63 6.41 5.47
N ASN A 138 -17.06 7.59 5.70
CA ASN A 138 -17.79 8.75 6.19
C ASN A 138 -18.39 9.61 5.07
N GLU A 139 -17.78 9.64 3.88
CA GLU A 139 -18.24 10.45 2.74
C GLU A 139 -18.98 9.60 1.68
N CYS A 140 -18.68 8.30 1.60
CA CYS A 140 -19.20 7.40 0.57
C CYS A 140 -19.97 6.17 1.11
N GLY A 141 -20.23 6.12 2.41
CA GLY A 141 -21.07 5.09 3.03
C GLY A 141 -20.50 3.68 3.01
N TYR A 142 -19.18 3.53 2.85
CA TYR A 142 -18.53 2.23 2.94
C TYR A 142 -18.65 1.67 4.37
N THR A 143 -19.08 0.41 4.50
CA THR A 143 -19.26 -0.23 5.83
C THR A 143 -18.13 -1.19 6.19
N GLY A 144 -17.31 -1.58 5.20
CA GLY A 144 -16.12 -2.43 5.40
C GLY A 144 -14.86 -1.63 5.78
N TYR A 145 -13.74 -2.34 5.95
CA TYR A 145 -12.44 -1.76 6.27
C TYR A 145 -11.45 -2.00 5.13
N GLN A 146 -10.33 -1.26 5.11
CA GLN A 146 -9.39 -1.29 4.00
C GLN A 146 -8.89 -2.72 3.71
N PRO A 147 -9.19 -3.29 2.52
CA PRO A 147 -8.65 -4.58 2.13
C PRO A 147 -7.19 -4.47 1.69
N TYR A 148 -6.48 -5.60 1.73
CA TYR A 148 -5.09 -5.68 1.29
C TYR A 148 -4.85 -6.69 0.16
N MET A 149 -3.81 -6.43 -0.62
CA MET A 149 -3.32 -7.29 -1.71
C MET A 149 -2.19 -8.19 -1.20
N ASP A 150 -2.48 -9.45 -0.86
CA ASP A 150 -1.42 -10.39 -0.45
C ASP A 150 -0.55 -10.79 -1.65
N TRP A 151 0.59 -10.12 -1.82
CA TRP A 151 1.48 -10.36 -2.95
C TRP A 151 1.94 -11.81 -3.02
N GLY A 152 2.20 -12.44 -1.87
CA GLY A 152 2.76 -13.79 -1.79
C GLY A 152 1.84 -14.85 -2.37
N LYS A 153 0.51 -14.65 -2.30
CA LYS A 153 -0.49 -15.56 -2.87
C LYS A 153 -0.49 -15.57 -4.39
N TYR A 154 -0.22 -14.41 -5.01
CA TYR A 154 -0.41 -14.20 -6.45
C TYR A 154 0.91 -13.92 -7.18
N ALA A 155 2.05 -13.99 -6.50
CA ALA A 155 3.36 -13.65 -7.07
C ALA A 155 3.70 -14.43 -8.36
N MET A 156 3.19 -15.65 -8.49
CA MET A 156 3.45 -16.51 -9.65
C MET A 156 2.39 -16.38 -10.75
N ASP A 157 1.27 -15.72 -10.51
CA ASP A 157 0.23 -15.46 -11.51
C ASP A 157 -0.60 -14.23 -11.10
N PRO A 158 -0.02 -13.02 -11.20
CA PRO A 158 -0.70 -11.82 -10.75
C PRO A 158 -1.88 -11.46 -11.66
N GLU A 159 -1.80 -11.75 -12.97
CA GLU A 159 -2.81 -11.37 -13.97
C GLU A 159 -4.15 -12.07 -13.72
N ASN A 160 -4.14 -13.34 -13.32
CA ASN A 160 -5.37 -14.08 -12.97
C ASN A 160 -5.77 -13.98 -11.49
N SER A 161 -5.15 -13.08 -10.73
CA SER A 161 -5.53 -12.87 -9.33
C SER A 161 -6.92 -12.22 -9.22
N PRO A 162 -7.66 -12.41 -8.10
CA PRO A 162 -8.94 -11.74 -7.87
C PRO A 162 -8.88 -10.19 -7.88
N ILE A 163 -7.67 -9.62 -7.87
CA ILE A 163 -7.42 -8.19 -7.95
C ILE A 163 -7.38 -7.73 -9.40
N PHE A 164 -6.87 -8.56 -10.31
CA PHE A 164 -6.55 -8.21 -11.69
C PHE A 164 -7.28 -9.02 -12.76
N ASP A 165 -8.14 -9.97 -12.39
CA ASP A 165 -8.86 -10.85 -13.34
C ASP A 165 -9.86 -10.13 -14.26
N GLY A 166 -10.06 -8.82 -14.11
CA GLY A 166 -10.98 -8.02 -14.93
C GLY A 166 -12.47 -8.25 -14.66
N SER A 167 -12.81 -9.09 -13.68
CA SER A 167 -14.20 -9.35 -13.29
C SER A 167 -14.86 -8.11 -12.66
N ALA A 168 -16.18 -8.17 -12.46
CA ALA A 168 -16.95 -7.12 -11.79
C ALA A 168 -16.56 -6.91 -10.30
N THR A 169 -15.74 -7.80 -9.73
CA THR A 169 -15.25 -7.73 -8.35
C THR A 169 -13.73 -7.59 -8.28
N SER A 170 -13.09 -7.20 -9.38
CA SER A 170 -11.65 -6.89 -9.44
C SER A 170 -11.39 -5.39 -9.28
N MET A 171 -10.11 -5.03 -9.16
CA MET A 171 -9.62 -3.67 -9.32
C MET A 171 -9.32 -3.34 -10.80
N GLY A 172 -9.91 -4.08 -11.74
CA GLY A 172 -9.70 -3.94 -13.17
C GLY A 172 -8.67 -4.91 -13.74
N SER A 173 -8.66 -5.06 -15.07
CA SER A 173 -7.77 -6.00 -15.76
C SER A 173 -6.36 -5.45 -16.01
N ASN A 174 -5.56 -6.25 -16.73
CA ASN A 174 -4.40 -5.75 -17.47
C ASN A 174 -4.82 -4.70 -18.54
N GLY A 175 -3.84 -3.95 -19.03
CA GLY A 175 -4.00 -3.00 -20.13
C GLY A 175 -4.13 -3.68 -21.48
N ALA A 176 -4.67 -2.96 -22.46
CA ALA A 176 -4.57 -3.37 -23.86
C ALA A 176 -3.10 -3.47 -24.27
N PHE A 177 -2.74 -4.45 -25.09
CA PHE A 177 -1.36 -4.60 -25.54
C PHE A 177 -0.90 -3.37 -26.35
N ILE A 178 0.23 -2.78 -25.94
CA ILE A 178 0.97 -1.77 -26.70
C ILE A 178 2.43 -2.21 -26.69
N ALA A 179 3.05 -2.28 -27.87
CA ALA A 179 4.49 -2.53 -27.94
C ALA A 179 5.26 -1.34 -27.34
N HIS A 180 6.14 -1.60 -26.39
CA HIS A 180 6.96 -0.58 -25.74
C HIS A 180 8.32 -1.12 -25.31
N ASP A 181 9.20 -0.23 -24.84
CA ASP A 181 10.51 -0.61 -24.31
C ASP A 181 10.40 -1.15 -22.86
N ALA A 182 11.46 -1.81 -22.41
CA ALA A 182 11.59 -2.23 -21.01
C ALA A 182 11.55 -1.01 -20.06
N VAL A 183 10.99 -1.21 -18.86
CA VAL A 183 10.86 -0.16 -17.84
C VAL A 183 12.07 -0.18 -16.90
N GLY A 184 12.72 0.96 -16.74
CA GLY A 184 13.91 1.17 -15.92
C GLY A 184 13.61 1.66 -14.50
N ILE A 185 14.25 1.06 -13.50
CA ILE A 185 14.14 1.42 -12.07
C ILE A 185 15.52 1.88 -11.55
N PRO A 186 15.64 3.04 -10.84
CA PRO A 186 14.55 3.91 -10.38
C PRO A 186 13.92 4.78 -11.48
N SER A 187 14.56 4.90 -12.64
CA SER A 187 14.00 5.62 -13.79
C SER A 187 14.55 5.10 -15.11
N ASN A 188 13.83 5.35 -16.21
CA ASN A 188 14.28 5.03 -17.57
C ASN A 188 15.57 5.77 -17.96
N ALA A 189 15.82 6.95 -17.40
CA ALA A 189 17.01 7.75 -17.70
C ALA A 189 18.30 7.16 -17.10
N SER A 190 18.21 6.47 -15.96
CA SER A 190 19.34 5.87 -15.27
C SER A 190 18.92 4.57 -14.56
N PRO A 191 18.66 3.49 -15.32
CA PRO A 191 18.14 2.25 -14.76
C PRO A 191 19.25 1.42 -14.10
N SER A 192 18.98 0.94 -12.89
CA SER A 192 19.74 -0.13 -12.23
C SER A 192 19.07 -1.50 -12.42
N ILE A 193 17.75 -1.53 -12.58
CA ILE A 193 16.98 -2.73 -12.90
C ILE A 193 16.14 -2.44 -14.16
N SER A 194 16.05 -3.42 -15.06
CA SER A 194 15.24 -3.35 -16.27
C SER A 194 14.14 -4.42 -16.21
N ILE A 195 12.88 -3.96 -16.14
CA ILE A 195 11.70 -4.82 -16.15
C ILE A 195 11.33 -5.09 -17.62
N PRO A 196 11.29 -6.35 -18.05
CA PRO A 196 10.87 -6.67 -19.41
C PRO A 196 9.39 -6.32 -19.63
N THR A 197 9.04 -6.09 -20.89
CA THR A 197 7.67 -5.80 -21.31
C THR A 197 6.74 -6.96 -20.98
N GLY A 198 5.57 -6.65 -20.41
CA GLY A 198 4.47 -7.60 -20.27
C GLY A 198 3.59 -7.64 -21.52
N ASN A 199 2.34 -8.07 -21.30
CA ASN A 199 1.32 -8.19 -22.35
C ASN A 199 0.32 -7.02 -22.36
N GLY A 200 0.59 -5.95 -21.59
CA GLY A 200 -0.27 -4.78 -21.47
C GLY A 200 0.38 -3.52 -22.05
N GLY A 201 0.38 -2.44 -21.27
CA GLY A 201 0.93 -1.12 -21.60
C GLY A 201 -0.13 -0.06 -21.91
N GLY A 202 -1.24 -0.46 -22.52
CA GLY A 202 -2.37 0.42 -22.85
C GLY A 202 -3.39 0.58 -21.73
N CYS A 203 -4.50 1.27 -22.04
CA CYS A 203 -5.61 1.44 -21.11
C CYS A 203 -6.17 0.08 -20.68
N MET A 204 -6.59 0.00 -19.42
CA MET A 204 -7.35 -1.13 -18.89
C MET A 204 -8.54 -1.48 -19.79
N THR A 205 -8.74 -2.78 -20.03
CA THR A 205 -9.76 -3.25 -20.98
C THR A 205 -11.05 -3.72 -20.32
N ASN A 206 -10.98 -4.24 -19.10
CA ASN A 206 -12.11 -4.83 -18.39
C ASN A 206 -12.13 -4.46 -16.90
N GLY A 207 -13.30 -4.63 -16.29
CA GLY A 207 -13.53 -4.47 -14.86
C GLY A 207 -14.07 -3.09 -14.48
N PRO A 208 -14.24 -2.82 -13.17
CA PRO A 208 -15.02 -1.68 -12.72
C PRO A 208 -14.35 -0.33 -12.97
N PHE A 209 -13.03 -0.29 -13.13
CA PHE A 209 -12.25 0.95 -13.16
C PHE A 209 -11.81 1.37 -14.57
N VAL A 210 -12.37 0.78 -15.63
CA VAL A 210 -12.06 1.15 -17.03
C VAL A 210 -12.24 2.65 -17.30
N ASP A 211 -13.33 3.23 -16.80
CA ASP A 211 -13.63 4.67 -16.94
C ASP A 211 -13.17 5.51 -15.73
N PHE A 212 -12.29 4.96 -14.87
CA PHE A 212 -11.81 5.70 -13.70
C PHE A 212 -10.80 6.77 -14.15
N PRO A 213 -11.02 8.05 -13.79
CA PRO A 213 -10.20 9.14 -14.30
C PRO A 213 -8.86 9.24 -13.58
N VAL A 214 -7.79 9.43 -14.33
CA VAL A 214 -6.48 9.88 -13.84
C VAL A 214 -6.31 11.33 -14.25
N ASN A 215 -6.40 12.28 -13.32
CA ASN A 215 -6.41 13.71 -13.64
C ASN A 215 -5.07 14.43 -13.43
N LEU A 216 -4.24 13.93 -12.52
CA LEU A 216 -2.94 14.51 -12.17
C LEU A 216 -1.78 13.70 -12.79
N GLY A 217 -0.58 14.25 -12.77
CA GLY A 217 0.60 13.58 -13.34
C GLY A 217 0.60 13.51 -14.87
N PRO A 218 1.48 12.69 -15.45
CA PRO A 218 2.58 11.98 -14.76
C PRO A 218 3.67 12.97 -14.31
N CYS A 219 4.49 12.58 -13.34
CA CYS A 219 5.64 13.34 -12.85
C CYS A 219 6.97 12.68 -13.24
N LEU A 220 7.02 11.35 -13.14
CA LEU A 220 8.15 10.51 -13.52
C LEU A 220 7.61 9.23 -14.21
N PRO A 221 7.07 9.34 -15.44
CA PRO A 221 6.38 8.24 -16.10
C PRO A 221 7.31 7.07 -16.42
N SER A 222 6.83 5.85 -16.15
CA SER A 222 7.51 4.60 -16.53
C SER A 222 7.38 4.26 -18.02
N LEU A 223 6.29 4.69 -18.65
CA LEU A 223 5.98 4.47 -20.06
C LEU A 223 6.24 5.76 -20.85
N SER A 224 7.15 5.72 -21.82
CA SER A 224 7.65 6.90 -22.56
C SER A 224 6.61 7.57 -23.47
N TYR A 225 5.54 6.87 -23.83
CA TYR A 225 4.47 7.35 -24.70
C TYR A 225 3.26 7.92 -23.93
N VAL A 226 3.34 7.99 -22.59
CA VAL A 226 2.32 8.68 -21.80
C VAL A 226 2.54 10.19 -21.98
N GLU A 227 1.46 10.89 -22.36
CA GLU A 227 1.50 12.32 -22.59
C GLU A 227 1.98 13.06 -21.33
N PRO A 228 3.01 13.92 -21.44
CA PRO A 228 3.49 14.72 -20.32
C PRO A 228 2.39 15.60 -19.72
N ASN A 229 2.49 15.91 -18.42
CA ASN A 229 1.60 16.88 -17.82
C ASN A 229 1.81 18.29 -18.45
N PRO A 230 0.75 19.07 -18.69
CA PRO A 230 0.88 20.42 -19.26
C PRO A 230 1.60 21.42 -18.33
N ARG A 231 1.76 21.10 -17.04
CA ARG A 231 2.57 21.87 -16.09
C ARG A 231 3.82 21.09 -15.68
N ALA A 232 4.94 21.80 -15.54
CA ALA A 232 6.23 21.21 -15.15
C ALA A 232 6.25 20.63 -13.73
N ASP A 233 5.35 21.09 -12.86
CA ASP A 233 5.14 20.56 -11.50
C ASP A 233 4.20 19.35 -11.47
N CYS A 234 3.77 18.84 -12.63
CA CYS A 234 2.84 17.73 -12.81
C CYS A 234 1.45 17.88 -12.18
N LEU A 235 1.04 19.08 -11.78
CA LEU A 235 -0.26 19.39 -11.15
C LEU A 235 -1.30 19.97 -12.13
N GLY A 236 -0.99 20.00 -13.43
CA GLY A 236 -1.94 20.39 -14.46
C GLY A 236 -3.03 19.34 -14.67
N TYR A 237 -4.19 19.78 -15.17
CA TYR A 237 -5.28 18.87 -15.53
C TYR A 237 -4.90 18.06 -16.77
N ASN A 238 -4.71 16.75 -16.58
CA ASN A 238 -4.24 15.82 -17.60
C ASN A 238 -5.07 14.52 -17.57
N PRO A 239 -6.38 14.59 -17.91
CA PRO A 239 -7.30 13.46 -17.81
C PRO A 239 -6.91 12.34 -18.80
N ARG A 240 -6.74 11.13 -18.27
CA ARG A 240 -6.45 9.92 -19.06
C ARG A 240 -6.95 8.65 -18.35
N CYS A 241 -6.91 7.53 -19.07
CA CYS A 241 -7.23 6.21 -18.54
C CYS A 241 -6.10 5.68 -17.63
N ILE A 242 -6.44 4.72 -16.78
CA ILE A 242 -5.44 3.86 -16.13
C ILE A 242 -4.86 2.89 -17.16
N ARG A 243 -3.53 2.83 -17.25
CA ARG A 243 -2.76 1.87 -18.05
C ARG A 243 -2.03 0.90 -17.13
N ARG A 244 -2.01 -0.38 -17.49
CA ARG A 244 -1.29 -1.41 -16.73
C ARG A 244 -0.49 -2.31 -17.67
N ASP A 245 0.65 -2.75 -17.18
CA ASP A 245 1.46 -3.79 -17.80
C ASP A 245 1.83 -4.81 -16.72
N ILE A 246 0.89 -5.73 -16.45
CA ILE A 246 1.02 -6.67 -15.33
C ILE A 246 2.23 -7.58 -15.54
N SER A 247 3.14 -7.57 -14.58
CA SER A 247 4.46 -8.21 -14.68
C SER A 247 4.62 -9.34 -13.67
N GLN A 248 4.37 -10.58 -14.12
CA GLN A 248 4.77 -11.79 -13.38
C GLN A 248 6.30 -11.81 -13.16
N TRP A 249 7.07 -11.24 -14.08
CA TRP A 249 8.53 -11.17 -13.96
C TRP A 249 8.95 -10.44 -12.68
N THR A 250 8.29 -9.32 -12.37
CA THR A 250 8.53 -8.55 -11.15
C THR A 250 8.04 -9.30 -9.91
N SER A 251 6.77 -9.71 -9.89
CA SER A 251 6.16 -10.31 -8.72
C SER A 251 6.84 -11.63 -8.31
N SER A 252 7.20 -12.47 -9.28
CA SER A 252 7.87 -13.76 -9.02
C SER A 252 9.29 -13.63 -8.48
N ARG A 253 9.92 -12.45 -8.56
CA ARG A 253 11.30 -12.21 -8.09
C ARG A 253 11.39 -11.64 -6.70
N TRP A 254 10.47 -10.76 -6.32
CA TRP A 254 10.59 -9.98 -5.09
C TRP A 254 9.36 -9.94 -4.21
N THR A 255 8.23 -10.54 -4.60
CA THR A 255 6.99 -10.49 -3.81
C THR A 255 6.42 -11.87 -3.45
N LYS A 256 7.22 -12.94 -3.54
CA LYS A 256 6.82 -14.28 -3.07
C LYS A 256 6.66 -14.30 -1.55
N ASP A 257 5.93 -15.27 -1.02
CA ASP A 257 5.84 -15.54 0.43
C ASP A 257 7.23 -15.62 1.09
N SER A 258 8.22 -16.20 0.40
CA SER A 258 9.61 -16.26 0.88
C SER A 258 10.30 -14.90 0.96
N ASP A 259 10.03 -14.00 0.01
CA ASP A 259 10.67 -12.69 -0.08
C ASP A 259 10.13 -11.76 1.00
N ILE A 260 8.81 -11.86 1.27
CA ILE A 260 8.14 -11.14 2.36
C ILE A 260 8.58 -11.67 3.73
N ALA A 261 8.69 -13.00 3.88
CA ALA A 261 9.19 -13.59 5.12
C ALA A 261 10.66 -13.20 5.40
N ASP A 262 11.51 -13.20 4.37
CA ASP A 262 12.93 -12.80 4.48
C ASP A 262 13.07 -11.41 5.08
N VAL A 263 12.32 -10.43 4.56
CA VAL A 263 12.41 -9.06 5.08
C VAL A 263 11.98 -9.01 6.55
N ILE A 264 10.89 -9.71 6.94
CA ILE A 264 10.37 -9.74 8.33
C ILE A 264 11.37 -10.34 9.31
N GLU A 265 12.00 -11.45 8.94
CA GLU A 265 12.83 -12.25 9.83
C GLU A 265 14.26 -11.69 9.95
N ASN A 266 14.84 -11.20 8.85
CA ASN A 266 16.28 -10.96 8.76
C ASN A 266 16.70 -9.48 8.92
N TYR A 267 15.74 -8.55 9.07
CA TYR A 267 16.02 -7.11 9.18
C TYR A 267 15.42 -6.53 10.46
N PRO A 268 16.00 -6.80 11.66
CA PRO A 268 15.49 -6.30 12.93
C PRO A 268 15.79 -4.82 13.19
N ASP A 269 16.81 -4.25 12.54
CA ASP A 269 17.16 -2.83 12.64
C ASP A 269 16.19 -1.99 11.79
N PRO A 270 15.55 -0.94 12.34
CA PRO A 270 14.54 -0.17 11.62
C PRO A 270 15.09 0.58 10.40
N THR A 271 16.37 0.95 10.38
CA THR A 271 16.98 1.63 9.23
C THR A 271 17.23 0.63 8.09
N ALA A 272 17.86 -0.50 8.40
CA ALA A 272 18.10 -1.57 7.42
C ALA A 272 16.77 -2.12 6.87
N TRP A 273 15.76 -2.30 7.74
CA TRP A 273 14.40 -2.65 7.35
C TRP A 273 13.82 -1.65 6.35
N THR A 274 13.88 -0.35 6.65
CA THR A 274 13.30 0.72 5.81
C THR A 274 13.86 0.69 4.39
N TYR A 275 15.18 0.58 4.23
CA TYR A 275 15.79 0.53 2.91
C TYR A 275 15.58 -0.81 2.21
N ARG A 276 15.72 -1.92 2.93
CA ARG A 276 15.50 -3.26 2.34
C ARG A 276 14.07 -3.41 1.82
N PHE A 277 13.08 -2.94 2.57
CA PHE A 277 11.67 -3.06 2.20
C PHE A 277 11.35 -2.29 0.91
N GLN A 278 11.94 -1.10 0.76
CA GLN A 278 11.71 -0.20 -0.37
C GLN A 278 12.54 -0.54 -1.60
N GLY A 279 13.73 -1.10 -1.43
CA GLY A 279 14.61 -1.52 -2.51
C GLY A 279 16.03 -0.99 -2.37
N ASP A 280 16.99 -1.78 -2.86
CA ASP A 280 18.40 -1.40 -3.04
C ASP A 280 18.71 -1.52 -4.53
N PHE A 281 18.29 -0.49 -5.27
CA PHE A 281 18.37 -0.50 -6.74
C PHE A 281 19.80 -0.61 -7.27
N PRO A 282 20.81 0.10 -6.71
CA PRO A 282 22.20 -0.09 -7.13
C PRO A 282 22.71 -1.54 -6.99
N ALA A 283 22.19 -2.30 -6.01
CA ALA A 283 22.49 -3.72 -5.85
C ALA A 283 21.60 -4.64 -6.72
N GLY A 284 20.75 -4.10 -7.59
CA GLY A 284 19.83 -4.86 -8.43
C GLY A 284 18.67 -5.49 -7.67
N TYR A 285 18.32 -4.96 -6.48
CA TYR A 285 17.26 -5.48 -5.64
C TYR A 285 16.07 -4.52 -5.55
N MET A 286 14.89 -4.96 -5.99
CA MET A 286 13.73 -4.08 -6.06
C MET A 286 13.01 -3.88 -4.72
N GLY A 287 13.04 -4.86 -3.82
CA GLY A 287 12.28 -4.81 -2.56
C GLY A 287 10.78 -5.04 -2.76
N VAL A 288 10.09 -5.45 -1.69
CA VAL A 288 8.67 -5.84 -1.74
C VAL A 288 7.73 -4.66 -2.05
N HIS A 289 8.08 -3.44 -1.62
CA HIS A 289 7.29 -2.24 -1.90
C HIS A 289 7.34 -1.88 -3.39
N THR A 290 8.54 -1.62 -3.92
CA THR A 290 8.69 -1.22 -5.33
C THR A 290 8.24 -2.35 -6.26
N ALA A 291 8.57 -3.60 -5.95
CA ALA A 291 8.08 -4.72 -6.76
C ALA A 291 6.57 -4.90 -6.70
N GLY A 292 5.93 -4.53 -5.58
CA GLY A 292 4.48 -4.46 -5.48
C GLY A 292 3.90 -3.47 -6.48
N HIS A 293 4.38 -2.21 -6.51
CA HIS A 293 3.97 -1.21 -7.52
C HIS A 293 4.18 -1.70 -8.96
N PHE A 294 5.37 -2.24 -9.25
CA PHE A 294 5.72 -2.74 -10.57
C PHE A 294 5.19 -4.15 -10.87
N THR A 295 4.30 -4.69 -10.03
CA THR A 295 3.48 -5.86 -10.37
C THR A 295 2.40 -5.48 -11.37
N TRP A 296 1.79 -4.28 -11.26
CA TRP A 296 0.83 -3.78 -12.25
C TRP A 296 1.40 -2.66 -13.14
N GLY A 297 2.38 -1.90 -12.63
CA GLY A 297 3.15 -0.93 -13.40
C GLY A 297 2.30 0.06 -14.18
N GLY A 298 2.76 0.42 -15.38
CA GLY A 298 2.04 1.31 -16.29
C GLY A 298 1.90 2.74 -15.78
N ASP A 299 0.75 3.36 -16.07
CA ASP A 299 0.41 4.74 -15.73
C ASP A 299 -0.95 4.79 -15.03
N PRO A 300 -1.01 5.22 -13.77
CA PRO A 300 0.06 5.87 -13.00
C PRO A 300 0.89 4.90 -12.12
N GLY A 301 0.63 3.59 -12.17
CA GLY A 301 1.22 2.62 -11.23
C GLY A 301 2.75 2.55 -11.20
N GLY A 302 3.41 2.83 -12.33
CA GLY A 302 4.86 2.89 -12.42
C GLY A 302 5.48 4.27 -12.14
N ASP A 303 4.70 5.26 -11.67
CA ASP A 303 5.18 6.60 -11.33
C ASP A 303 5.16 6.79 -9.81
N ILE A 304 6.34 6.98 -9.20
CA ILE A 304 6.48 7.12 -7.75
C ILE A 304 5.66 8.26 -7.16
N PHE A 305 5.38 9.33 -7.92
CA PHE A 305 4.61 10.46 -7.43
C PHE A 305 3.11 10.22 -7.56
N THR A 306 2.68 9.72 -8.73
CA THR A 306 1.27 9.66 -9.09
C THR A 306 0.63 8.29 -8.88
N SER A 307 1.38 7.29 -8.40
CA SER A 307 0.87 5.92 -8.18
C SER A 307 -0.47 5.80 -7.44
N PRO A 308 -0.85 6.68 -6.48
CA PRO A 308 -2.18 6.61 -5.85
C PRO A 308 -3.35 6.89 -6.79
N ALA A 309 -3.12 7.43 -7.99
CA ALA A 309 -4.18 7.62 -8.97
C ALA A 309 -4.67 6.31 -9.59
N ASP A 310 -3.97 5.18 -9.38
CA ASP A 310 -4.53 3.84 -9.57
C ASP A 310 -5.10 3.32 -8.22
N PRO A 311 -6.41 3.00 -8.14
CA PRO A 311 -7.03 2.46 -6.92
C PRO A 311 -6.37 1.22 -6.29
N VAL A 312 -5.55 0.47 -7.04
CA VAL A 312 -4.77 -0.67 -6.52
C VAL A 312 -3.74 -0.22 -5.49
N PHE A 313 -3.25 1.03 -5.55
CA PHE A 313 -2.32 1.60 -4.58
C PHE A 313 -2.75 1.36 -3.14
N PHE A 314 -4.04 1.56 -2.83
CA PHE A 314 -4.55 1.46 -1.47
C PHE A 314 -4.59 0.02 -0.96
N LEU A 315 -4.80 -0.97 -1.83
CA LEU A 315 -4.69 -2.40 -1.49
C LEU A 315 -3.21 -2.80 -1.31
N HIS A 316 -2.33 -2.29 -2.18
CA HIS A 316 -0.89 -2.51 -2.07
C HIS A 316 -0.34 -1.93 -0.76
N HIS A 317 -0.67 -0.69 -0.41
CA HIS A 317 -0.20 -0.07 0.82
C HIS A 317 -0.87 -0.61 2.09
N ALA A 318 -2.07 -1.18 1.99
CA ALA A 318 -2.62 -1.98 3.08
C ALA A 318 -1.82 -3.25 3.33
N GLN A 319 -1.21 -3.86 2.29
CA GLN A 319 -0.26 -4.96 2.46
C GLN A 319 1.11 -4.48 2.95
N VAL A 320 1.57 -3.29 2.55
CA VAL A 320 2.76 -2.65 3.14
C VAL A 320 2.58 -2.48 4.65
N ASP A 321 1.46 -1.91 5.06
CA ASP A 321 1.15 -1.72 6.47
C ASP A 321 0.94 -3.04 7.21
N ARG A 322 0.34 -4.05 6.57
CA ARG A 322 0.26 -5.41 7.12
C ARG A 322 1.65 -5.97 7.42
N VAL A 323 2.57 -5.90 6.47
CA VAL A 323 3.92 -6.47 6.65
C VAL A 323 4.70 -5.68 7.71
N TYR A 324 4.54 -4.36 7.76
CA TYR A 324 5.07 -3.54 8.85
C TYR A 324 4.49 -3.94 10.22
N TRP A 325 3.17 -4.10 10.31
CA TRP A 325 2.49 -4.59 11.51
C TRP A 325 3.00 -5.98 11.93
N ILE A 326 3.21 -6.91 10.99
CA ILE A 326 3.79 -8.23 11.30
C ILE A 326 5.20 -8.07 11.87
N TRP A 327 6.04 -7.23 11.24
CA TRP A 327 7.41 -6.97 11.69
C TRP A 327 7.48 -6.35 13.08
N GLN A 328 6.63 -5.35 13.37
CA GLN A 328 6.52 -4.73 14.68
C GLN A 328 6.18 -5.80 15.74
N ASN A 329 5.18 -6.63 15.44
CA ASN A 329 4.70 -7.64 16.37
C ASN A 329 5.61 -8.86 16.51
N GLN A 330 6.71 -8.96 15.73
CA GLN A 330 7.74 -9.96 16.04
C GLN A 330 8.48 -9.64 17.34
N ASN A 331 8.54 -8.37 17.75
CA ASN A 331 9.06 -7.94 19.04
C ASN A 331 8.40 -6.62 19.45
N VAL A 332 7.21 -6.71 20.06
CA VAL A 332 6.33 -5.56 20.37
C VAL A 332 7.07 -4.51 21.21
N ASP A 333 7.77 -4.93 22.27
CA ASP A 333 8.47 -4.01 23.19
C ASP A 333 9.55 -3.18 22.46
N ALA A 334 10.27 -3.78 21.51
CA ALA A 334 11.37 -3.11 20.81
C ALA A 334 10.95 -2.39 19.53
N ARG A 335 9.85 -2.81 18.88
CA ARG A 335 9.55 -2.41 17.50
C ARG A 335 8.28 -1.57 17.31
N THR A 336 7.36 -1.53 18.26
CA THR A 336 6.12 -0.73 18.12
C THR A 336 6.43 0.75 17.84
N PHE A 337 7.45 1.30 18.49
CA PHE A 337 7.86 2.69 18.31
C PHE A 337 9.29 2.81 17.75
N ALA A 338 9.75 1.80 17.00
CA ALA A 338 11.04 1.87 16.34
C ALA A 338 10.95 2.78 15.10
N VAL A 339 11.84 3.78 15.05
CA VAL A 339 12.02 4.68 13.91
C VAL A 339 13.48 4.60 13.47
N GLY A 340 13.70 4.46 12.17
CA GLY A 340 15.04 4.44 11.55
C GLY A 340 15.12 5.45 10.41
N ALA A 341 16.25 5.45 9.68
CA ALA A 341 16.48 6.34 8.54
C ALA A 341 16.34 7.85 8.85
N THR A 342 16.31 8.67 7.79
CA THR A 342 16.38 10.15 7.84
C THR A 342 15.10 10.80 7.33
N ILE A 343 15.00 12.13 7.42
CA ILE A 343 13.80 12.89 7.01
C ILE A 343 13.78 13.33 5.53
N THR A 344 14.80 12.96 4.76
CA THR A 344 14.90 13.19 3.31
C THR A 344 15.05 11.86 2.56
N ILE A 345 14.51 11.78 1.34
CA ILE A 345 14.57 10.57 0.51
C ILE A 345 15.99 10.05 0.34
N ASN A 346 16.21 8.81 0.79
CA ASN A 346 17.52 8.15 0.76
C ASN A 346 18.64 9.04 1.32
N ASN A 347 18.32 9.85 2.32
CA ASN A 347 19.23 10.82 2.93
C ASN A 347 19.86 11.80 1.92
N THR A 348 19.10 12.21 0.90
CA THR A 348 19.55 13.11 -0.17
C THR A 348 18.63 14.34 -0.29
N PRO A 349 19.11 15.55 0.05
CA PRO A 349 20.40 15.83 0.69
C PRO A 349 20.48 15.23 2.11
N PRO A 350 21.69 15.09 2.69
CA PRO A 350 21.83 14.58 4.05
C PRO A 350 21.01 15.38 5.07
N SER A 351 20.30 14.67 5.94
CA SER A 351 19.45 15.26 6.97
C SER A 351 19.58 14.52 8.31
N ARG A 352 18.93 15.03 9.34
CA ARG A 352 18.90 14.35 10.65
C ARG A 352 18.10 13.04 10.58
N ASN A 353 18.36 12.16 11.53
CA ASN A 353 17.52 10.99 11.76
C ASN A 353 16.07 11.41 12.06
N ALA A 354 15.13 10.57 11.62
CA ALA A 354 13.74 10.71 12.00
C ALA A 354 13.55 10.41 13.50
N SER A 355 12.54 11.05 14.10
CA SER A 355 12.20 10.93 15.51
C SER A 355 10.71 10.64 15.68
N LEU A 356 10.34 10.01 16.79
CA LEU A 356 8.95 9.78 17.16
C LEU A 356 8.14 11.07 17.31
N ASP A 357 8.80 12.20 17.55
CA ASP A 357 8.16 13.51 17.72
C ASP A 357 8.02 14.26 16.38
N ASP A 358 8.52 13.68 15.28
CA ASP A 358 8.33 14.24 13.94
C ASP A 358 6.84 14.21 13.56
N THR A 359 6.37 15.30 12.95
CA THR A 359 4.98 15.45 12.52
C THR A 359 4.79 14.97 11.09
N ILE A 360 3.66 14.32 10.84
CA ILE A 360 3.15 13.95 9.51
C ILE A 360 1.73 14.47 9.35
N ASP A 361 1.35 14.86 8.13
CA ASP A 361 0.00 15.31 7.77
C ASP A 361 -0.39 14.74 6.41
N ILE A 362 -1.70 14.76 6.11
CA ILE A 362 -2.25 14.29 4.82
C ILE A 362 -2.85 15.49 4.05
N GLY A 363 -2.17 16.63 4.07
CA GLY A 363 -2.60 17.85 3.39
C GLY A 363 -4.01 18.27 3.81
N VAL A 364 -4.90 18.47 2.84
CA VAL A 364 -6.30 18.82 3.10
C VAL A 364 -7.14 17.65 3.65
N ASN A 365 -6.63 16.42 3.59
CA ASN A 365 -7.40 15.23 3.93
C ASN A 365 -7.39 14.89 5.41
N ALA A 366 -6.31 15.23 6.13
CA ALA A 366 -6.23 15.08 7.58
C ALA A 366 -5.16 15.97 8.21
N GLY A 367 -5.41 16.39 9.45
CA GLY A 367 -4.51 17.22 10.24
C GLY A 367 -3.23 16.51 10.69
N PRO A 368 -2.30 17.25 11.31
CA PRO A 368 -1.03 16.71 11.74
C PRO A 368 -1.16 15.73 12.92
N ILE A 369 -0.38 14.65 12.89
CA ILE A 369 -0.10 13.74 14.02
C ILE A 369 1.41 13.48 14.11
N THR A 370 1.88 12.95 15.23
CA THR A 370 3.30 12.55 15.38
C THR A 370 3.54 11.12 14.88
N LEU A 371 4.80 10.77 14.59
CA LEU A 371 5.18 9.37 14.32
C LEU A 371 4.87 8.46 15.51
N ARG A 372 4.89 8.99 16.74
CA ARG A 372 4.47 8.28 17.96
C ARG A 372 3.00 7.90 17.90
N ASP A 373 2.14 8.85 17.53
CA ASP A 373 0.69 8.62 17.40
C ASP A 373 0.43 7.50 16.38
N ALA A 374 1.20 7.49 15.27
CA ALA A 374 1.07 6.50 14.22
C ALA A 374 1.76 5.14 14.49
N GLY A 375 2.49 5.00 15.61
CA GLY A 375 3.33 3.84 15.89
C GLY A 375 2.57 2.53 16.08
N SER A 376 1.36 2.58 16.66
CA SER A 376 0.57 1.39 16.99
C SER A 376 -0.80 1.40 16.29
N THR A 377 -1.17 0.28 15.65
CA THR A 377 -2.50 0.12 15.04
C THR A 377 -3.63 -0.06 16.07
N ILE A 378 -3.28 -0.22 17.35
CA ILE A 378 -4.20 -0.31 18.48
C ILE A 378 -3.97 0.81 19.51
N GLY A 379 -3.37 1.92 19.08
CA GLY A 379 -3.03 3.07 19.92
C GLY A 379 -4.20 4.03 20.20
N ASN A 380 -5.26 3.99 19.39
CA ASN A 380 -6.36 4.98 19.35
C ASN A 380 -5.91 6.41 19.03
N THR A 381 -4.77 6.56 18.36
CA THR A 381 -4.18 7.86 17.98
C THR A 381 -3.85 7.90 16.48
N PRO A 382 -4.78 7.68 15.54
CA PRO A 382 -6.22 7.45 15.65
C PRO A 382 -6.65 5.99 15.37
N PHE A 383 -5.71 5.03 15.45
CA PHE A 383 -5.92 3.69 14.90
C PHE A 383 -6.55 2.70 15.88
N CYS A 384 -7.49 1.90 15.38
CA CYS A 384 -7.98 0.71 16.08
C CYS A 384 -8.31 -0.44 15.12
N TYR A 385 -7.26 -1.12 14.63
CA TYR A 385 -7.40 -2.26 13.72
C TYR A 385 -6.26 -3.28 13.83
N ILE A 386 -6.51 -4.47 13.32
CA ILE A 386 -5.53 -5.54 13.10
C ILE A 386 -5.71 -6.16 11.71
N TYR A 387 -4.77 -7.03 11.33
CA TYR A 387 -4.79 -7.79 10.07
C TYR A 387 -5.15 -9.26 10.30
N LEU A 388 -5.98 -9.80 9.40
CA LEU A 388 -6.41 -11.21 9.37
C LEU A 388 -6.01 -11.91 8.08
#